data_AF-A0A4Y9JTW5-F1
#
_entry.id   AF-A0A4Y9JTW5-F1
#
_cell.length_a   1.000
_cell.length_b   1.000
_cell.length_c   1.000
_cell.angle_alpha   90.00
_cell.angle_beta   90.00
_cell.angle_gamma   90.00
#
_symmetry.space_group_name_H-M   'P 1'
#
loop_
_entity.id
_entity.type
_entity.pdbx_description
1 polymer ?
#
loop_
_entity_poly.entity_id
_entity_poly.type
_entity_poly.pdbx_seq_one_letter_code
_entity_poly.pdbx_strand_id
1 'polypeptide(L)'
;MKKVFTLVSLFALSSFANAGFNGNQSAGGGFSQDGKTLPSAITTVAQALKAQDDAPVQLTGYITRQIDNDEFMFKDNSGEIKIDVEDEAWQGQNITPKNKITIYGKVDKDWHNSVDVYRIQKH
;
A
#
# COMPACT_ATOMS: atom_id res chain seq x y z
N MET A 1 28.21 47.42 44.02
CA MET A 1 29.16 46.31 44.23
C MET A 1 28.94 45.27 43.15
N LYS A 2 30.01 44.88 42.46
CA LYS A 2 30.04 43.92 41.36
C LYS A 2 30.00 42.50 41.93
N LYS A 3 29.13 41.60 41.42
CA LYS A 3 29.40 40.14 41.35
C LYS A 3 28.68 39.58 40.13
N VAL A 4 29.47 39.22 39.13
CA VAL A 4 29.10 38.57 37.88
C VAL A 4 29.32 37.08 38.09
N PHE A 5 28.34 36.23 37.79
CA PHE A 5 28.55 34.79 37.69
C PHE A 5 28.04 34.32 36.33
N THR A 6 29.00 34.21 35.40
CA THR A 6 28.81 33.69 34.05
C THR A 6 28.90 32.17 34.11
N LEU A 7 27.84 31.47 33.72
CA LEU A 7 27.86 30.02 33.48
C LEU A 7 27.70 29.80 31.97
N VAL A 8 28.79 29.43 31.31
CA VAL A 8 28.79 29.06 29.89
C VAL A 8 28.43 27.58 29.79
N SER A 9 27.17 27.29 29.49
CA SER A 9 26.72 25.95 29.11
C SER A 9 26.88 25.77 27.60
N LEU A 10 27.99 25.15 27.20
CA LEU A 10 28.24 24.70 25.84
C LEU A 10 27.48 23.37 25.64
N PHE A 11 26.32 23.38 24.98
CA PHE A 11 25.67 22.15 24.50
C PHE A 11 25.59 22.17 22.98
N ALA A 12 26.05 21.06 22.42
CA ALA A 12 26.38 20.85 21.02
C ALA A 12 25.16 20.98 20.08
N LEU A 13 25.39 21.62 18.94
CA LEU A 13 24.48 21.61 17.79
C LEU A 13 24.45 20.20 17.20
N SER A 14 23.35 19.47 17.40
CA SER A 14 23.08 18.24 16.67
C SER A 14 22.69 18.59 15.24
N SER A 15 23.59 18.32 14.29
CA SER A 15 23.30 18.41 12.85
C SER A 15 22.25 17.35 12.49
N PHE A 16 21.07 17.79 12.05
CA PHE A 16 20.13 16.89 11.37
C PHE A 16 20.74 16.46 10.04
N ALA A 17 21.05 15.18 9.89
CA ALA A 17 21.38 14.61 8.60
C ALA A 17 20.07 14.45 7.81
N ASN A 18 19.79 15.36 6.88
CA ASN A 18 18.75 15.15 5.87
C ASN A 18 19.26 14.08 4.89
N ALA A 19 18.79 12.85 5.05
CA ALA A 19 18.91 11.82 4.02
C ALA A 19 17.94 12.17 2.87
N GLY A 20 18.43 12.89 1.87
CA GLY A 20 17.69 13.15 0.64
C GLY A 20 17.64 11.89 -0.22
N PHE A 21 16.58 11.09 -0.10
CA PHE A 21 16.27 10.08 -1.10
C PHE A 21 15.69 10.78 -2.33
N ASN A 22 16.53 11.07 -3.32
CA ASN A 22 16.11 11.51 -4.64
C ASN A 22 15.96 10.28 -5.55
N GLY A 23 14.89 9.51 -5.33
CA GLY A 23 14.48 8.47 -6.25
C GLY A 23 13.74 9.10 -7.41
N ASN A 24 14.37 9.19 -8.58
CA ASN A 24 13.72 9.53 -9.83
C ASN A 24 12.62 8.48 -10.11
N GLN A 25 11.37 8.81 -9.78
CA GLN A 25 10.21 7.94 -9.94
C GLN A 25 9.82 7.86 -11.42
N SER A 26 10.58 7.09 -12.18
CA SER A 26 10.09 6.50 -13.41
C SER A 26 9.24 5.29 -13.05
N ALA A 27 7.98 5.30 -13.52
CA ALA A 27 6.99 4.26 -13.33
C ALA A 27 7.56 2.84 -13.45
N GLY A 28 7.51 2.06 -12.36
CA GLY A 28 8.00 0.67 -12.28
C GLY A 28 9.08 0.44 -11.22
N GLY A 29 8.82 0.84 -9.97
CA GLY A 29 9.79 0.74 -8.88
C GLY A 29 9.88 -0.67 -8.28
N GLY A 30 10.80 -1.50 -8.77
CA GLY A 30 11.30 -2.66 -8.03
C GLY A 30 12.42 -2.23 -7.08
N PHE A 31 12.28 -2.43 -5.78
CA PHE A 31 13.40 -2.28 -4.85
C PHE A 31 14.45 -3.35 -5.18
N SER A 32 15.67 -2.94 -5.53
CA SER A 32 16.82 -3.84 -5.65
C SER A 32 17.58 -3.83 -4.35
N GLN A 33 17.44 -4.89 -3.56
CA GLN A 33 18.36 -5.20 -2.48
C GLN A 33 19.32 -6.27 -2.99
N ASP A 34 20.62 -6.00 -2.94
CA ASP A 34 21.70 -6.94 -3.27
C ASP A 34 21.70 -7.50 -4.71
N GLY A 35 21.23 -6.72 -5.70
CA GLY A 35 21.26 -7.11 -7.12
C GLY A 35 20.22 -8.16 -7.52
N LYS A 36 19.35 -8.58 -6.58
CA LYS A 36 18.11 -9.30 -6.90
C LYS A 36 17.02 -8.28 -7.14
N THR A 37 16.53 -8.22 -8.38
CA THR A 37 15.26 -7.56 -8.69
C THR A 37 14.17 -8.26 -7.89
N LEU A 38 13.62 -7.60 -6.88
CA LEU A 38 12.40 -8.07 -6.24
C LEU A 38 11.31 -8.19 -7.32
N PRO A 39 10.40 -9.18 -7.22
CA PRO A 39 9.29 -9.30 -8.15
C PRO A 39 8.59 -7.94 -8.27
N SER A 40 8.40 -7.46 -9.50
CA SER A 40 7.64 -6.23 -9.73
C SER A 40 6.31 -6.32 -9.00
N ALA A 41 6.01 -5.32 -8.16
CA ALA A 41 4.76 -5.30 -7.41
C ALA A 41 3.57 -5.42 -8.38
N ILE A 42 2.61 -6.29 -8.05
CA ILE A 42 1.37 -6.43 -8.83
C ILE A 42 0.49 -5.22 -8.49
N THR A 43 0.29 -4.33 -9.46
CA THR A 43 -0.41 -3.06 -9.24
C THR A 43 -1.66 -2.88 -10.10
N THR A 44 -1.98 -3.86 -10.96
CA THR A 44 -3.17 -3.83 -11.79
C THR A 44 -3.96 -5.13 -11.67
N VAL A 45 -5.28 -5.04 -11.84
CA VAL A 45 -6.18 -6.20 -11.86
C VAL A 45 -5.77 -7.19 -12.96
N ALA A 46 -5.42 -6.70 -14.14
CA ALA A 46 -4.98 -7.55 -15.25
C ALA A 46 -3.69 -8.32 -14.93
N GLN A 47 -2.79 -7.77 -14.10
CA GLN A 47 -1.62 -8.49 -13.60
C GLN A 47 -2.02 -9.53 -12.53
N ALA A 48 -2.90 -9.15 -11.60
CA ALA A 48 -3.38 -10.05 -10.55
C ALA A 48 -4.05 -11.31 -11.12
N LEU A 49 -4.89 -11.16 -12.15
CA LEU A 49 -5.54 -12.30 -12.83
C LEU A 49 -4.56 -13.33 -13.43
N LYS A 50 -3.33 -12.90 -13.75
CA LYS A 50 -2.26 -13.73 -14.32
C LYS A 50 -1.21 -14.17 -13.29
N ALA A 51 -1.29 -13.65 -12.07
CA ALA A 51 -0.33 -13.95 -11.03
C ALA A 51 -0.51 -15.39 -10.53
N GLN A 52 0.54 -15.87 -9.85
CA GLN A 52 0.47 -17.13 -9.12
C GLN A 52 -0.34 -16.96 -7.84
N ASP A 53 -0.73 -18.08 -7.25
CA ASP A 53 -1.33 -18.12 -5.92
C ASP A 53 -0.40 -17.47 -4.87
N ASP A 54 -0.98 -16.91 -3.82
CA ASP A 54 -0.31 -16.17 -2.74
C ASP A 54 0.52 -14.94 -3.18
N ALA A 55 0.43 -14.53 -4.45
CA ALA A 55 1.21 -13.39 -4.93
C ALA A 55 0.70 -12.07 -4.31
N PRO A 56 1.57 -11.25 -3.70
CA PRO A 56 1.15 -10.02 -3.03
C PRO A 56 0.73 -8.94 -4.05
N VAL A 57 -0.34 -8.22 -3.73
CA VAL A 57 -0.90 -7.18 -4.61
C VAL A 57 -1.11 -5.86 -3.88
N GLN A 58 -1.03 -4.76 -4.65
CA GLN A 58 -1.45 -3.43 -4.26
C GLN A 58 -2.28 -2.82 -5.39
N LEU A 59 -3.60 -2.97 -5.33
CA LEU A 59 -4.48 -2.56 -6.42
C LEU A 59 -5.21 -1.26 -6.06
N THR A 60 -5.31 -0.33 -7.01
CA THR A 60 -5.99 0.95 -6.79
C THR A 60 -7.16 1.11 -7.76
N GLY A 61 -8.35 1.34 -7.21
CA GLY A 61 -9.60 1.23 -7.96
C GLY A 61 -10.82 1.53 -7.11
N TYR A 62 -11.94 0.91 -7.45
CA TYR A 62 -13.24 1.11 -6.80
C TYR A 62 -13.92 -0.22 -6.54
N ILE A 63 -14.63 -0.32 -5.41
CA ILE A 63 -15.62 -1.38 -5.21
C ILE A 63 -16.86 -1.03 -6.04
N THR A 64 -17.28 -1.92 -6.92
CA THR A 64 -18.39 -1.69 -7.85
C THR A 64 -19.69 -2.35 -7.41
N ARG A 65 -19.60 -3.47 -6.68
CA ARG A 65 -20.75 -4.27 -6.24
C ARG A 65 -20.37 -5.15 -5.04
N GLN A 66 -21.31 -5.36 -4.11
CA GLN A 66 -21.22 -6.41 -3.10
C GLN A 66 -21.84 -7.70 -3.65
N ILE A 67 -21.15 -8.83 -3.51
CA ILE A 67 -21.56 -10.14 -4.00
C ILE A 67 -22.18 -10.93 -2.86
N ASP A 68 -21.46 -11.00 -1.73
CA ASP A 68 -21.89 -11.62 -0.48
C ASP A 68 -21.40 -10.77 0.72
N ASN A 69 -21.38 -11.31 1.93
CA ASN A 69 -21.01 -10.59 3.15
C ASN A 69 -19.62 -9.93 3.07
N ASP A 70 -18.61 -10.73 2.77
CA ASP A 70 -17.18 -10.40 2.67
C ASP A 70 -16.68 -10.34 1.21
N GLU A 71 -17.44 -10.89 0.26
CA GLU A 71 -17.11 -10.86 -1.16
C GLU A 71 -17.62 -9.60 -1.90
N PHE A 72 -16.72 -8.91 -2.59
CA PHE A 72 -17.02 -7.73 -3.40
C PHE A 72 -16.41 -7.82 -4.79
N MET A 73 -16.93 -7.00 -5.69
CA MET A 73 -16.33 -6.77 -6.99
C MET A 73 -15.50 -5.49 -6.98
N PHE A 74 -14.25 -5.59 -7.42
CA PHE A 74 -13.28 -4.50 -7.47
C PHE A 74 -12.82 -4.25 -8.90
N LYS A 75 -12.76 -2.98 -9.29
CA LYS A 75 -12.41 -2.57 -10.64
C LYS A 75 -11.32 -1.52 -10.65
N ASP A 76 -10.37 -1.69 -11.55
CA ASP A 76 -9.45 -0.64 -12.00
C ASP A 76 -9.59 -0.40 -13.52
N ASN A 77 -8.64 0.34 -14.11
CA ASN A 77 -8.66 0.62 -15.56
C ASN A 77 -8.30 -0.60 -16.43
N SER A 78 -7.71 -1.63 -15.84
CA SER A 78 -7.21 -2.82 -16.53
C SER A 78 -8.19 -3.99 -16.49
N GLY A 79 -9.13 -4.01 -15.55
CA GLY A 79 -10.12 -5.06 -15.43
C GLY A 79 -10.93 -5.00 -14.15
N GLU A 80 -11.65 -6.09 -13.89
CA GLU A 80 -12.49 -6.29 -12.72
C GLU A 80 -12.18 -7.68 -12.12
N ILE A 81 -12.12 -7.77 -10.79
CA ILE A 81 -11.78 -8.98 -10.03
C ILE A 81 -12.58 -9.05 -8.74
N LYS A 82 -12.90 -10.27 -8.31
CA LYS A 82 -13.50 -10.50 -7.00
C LYS A 82 -12.46 -10.24 -5.91
N ILE A 83 -12.87 -9.61 -4.82
CA ILE A 83 -12.07 -9.44 -3.62
C ILE A 83 -12.84 -10.03 -2.45
N ASP A 84 -12.14 -10.73 -1.57
CA ASP A 84 -12.62 -11.14 -0.26
C ASP A 84 -12.02 -10.18 0.77
N VAL A 85 -12.85 -9.52 1.58
CA VAL A 85 -12.43 -8.45 2.48
C VAL A 85 -12.67 -8.85 3.92
N GLU A 86 -11.58 -9.18 4.62
CA GLU A 86 -11.62 -9.45 6.06
C GLU A 86 -12.20 -8.26 6.84
N ASP A 87 -12.90 -8.54 7.92
CA ASP A 87 -13.53 -7.52 8.78
C ASP A 87 -12.52 -6.47 9.28
N GLU A 88 -11.30 -6.91 9.59
CA GLU A 88 -10.22 -6.06 10.06
C GLU A 88 -9.67 -5.12 8.97
N ALA A 89 -9.82 -5.47 7.68
CA ALA A 89 -9.28 -4.69 6.57
C ALA A 89 -9.94 -3.31 6.43
N TRP A 90 -11.20 -3.20 6.87
CA TRP A 90 -11.97 -1.95 6.81
C TRP A 90 -11.41 -0.87 7.74
N GLN A 91 -10.84 -1.24 8.88
CA GLN A 91 -10.30 -0.29 9.88
C GLN A 91 -11.32 0.80 10.27
N GLY A 92 -12.61 0.45 10.35
CA GLY A 92 -13.70 1.40 10.66
C GLY A 92 -14.02 2.43 9.55
N GLN A 93 -13.42 2.30 8.36
CA GLN A 93 -13.68 3.19 7.24
C GLN A 93 -15.03 2.87 6.58
N ASN A 94 -15.83 3.89 6.33
CA ASN A 94 -17.00 3.76 5.46
C ASN A 94 -16.59 3.94 3.99
N ILE A 95 -16.65 2.86 3.22
CA ILE A 95 -16.32 2.81 1.80
C ILE A 95 -17.61 2.70 0.98
N THR A 96 -17.73 3.58 -0.01
CA THR A 96 -18.83 3.56 -0.98
C THR A 96 -18.29 3.34 -2.39
N PRO A 97 -19.10 2.96 -3.38
CA PRO A 97 -18.64 2.80 -4.76
C PRO A 97 -18.05 4.04 -5.42
N LYS A 98 -18.22 5.24 -4.82
CA LYS A 98 -17.63 6.49 -5.31
C LYS A 98 -16.21 6.71 -4.79
N ASN A 99 -15.78 5.95 -3.79
CA ASN A 99 -14.48 6.13 -3.17
C ASN A 99 -13.42 5.37 -3.93
N LYS A 100 -12.39 6.09 -4.36
CA LYS A 100 -11.17 5.46 -4.87
C LYS A 100 -10.42 4.91 -3.66
N ILE A 101 -10.04 3.65 -3.73
CA ILE A 101 -9.34 2.96 -2.65
C ILE A 101 -8.09 2.27 -3.20
N THR A 102 -7.12 2.04 -2.32
CA THR A 102 -6.05 1.07 -2.53
C THR A 102 -6.29 -0.12 -1.61
N ILE A 103 -6.31 -1.32 -2.18
CA ILE A 103 -6.40 -2.59 -1.45
C ILE A 103 -5.02 -3.24 -1.40
N TYR A 104 -4.71 -3.87 -0.27
CA TYR A 104 -3.49 -4.63 -0.05
C TYR A 104 -3.89 -6.05 0.33
N GLY A 105 -3.29 -7.02 -0.35
CA GLY A 105 -3.74 -8.39 -0.24
C GLY A 105 -2.83 -9.37 -0.96
N LYS A 106 -3.34 -10.57 -1.17
CA LYS A 106 -2.70 -11.60 -1.99
C LYS A 106 -3.70 -12.19 -2.96
N VAL A 107 -3.21 -12.69 -4.09
CA VAL A 107 -4.06 -13.47 -5.01
C VAL A 107 -4.39 -14.81 -4.38
N ASP A 108 -5.67 -15.19 -4.45
CA ASP A 108 -6.15 -16.54 -4.13
C ASP A 108 -6.64 -17.21 -5.44
N LYS A 109 -5.97 -18.31 -5.79
CA LYS A 109 -6.10 -19.04 -7.07
C LYS A 109 -6.95 -20.30 -6.95
N ASP A 110 -7.85 -20.41 -5.97
CA ASP A 110 -8.79 -21.52 -5.86
C ASP A 110 -9.76 -21.58 -7.07
N TRP A 111 -11.05 -21.31 -6.87
CA TRP A 111 -12.05 -21.58 -7.91
C TRP A 111 -12.46 -20.35 -8.71
N HIS A 112 -12.24 -19.15 -8.19
CA HIS A 112 -12.73 -17.90 -8.81
C HIS A 112 -11.67 -16.84 -9.12
N ASN A 113 -10.40 -17.07 -8.78
CA ASN A 113 -9.34 -16.06 -8.86
C ASN A 113 -9.75 -14.77 -8.13
N SER A 114 -9.54 -14.77 -6.82
CA SER A 114 -9.90 -13.66 -5.95
C SER A 114 -8.65 -12.93 -5.45
N VAL A 115 -8.85 -11.90 -4.64
CA VAL A 115 -7.80 -11.31 -3.82
C VAL A 115 -8.30 -11.27 -2.38
N ASP A 116 -7.57 -11.93 -1.47
CA ASP A 116 -7.78 -11.79 -0.03
C ASP A 116 -7.23 -10.43 0.39
N VAL A 117 -8.09 -9.56 0.93
CA VAL A 117 -7.76 -8.18 1.28
C VAL A 117 -7.58 -8.05 2.79
N TYR A 118 -6.38 -7.64 3.19
CA TYR A 118 -6.00 -7.44 4.60
C TYR A 118 -6.03 -5.98 5.03
N ARG A 119 -6.04 -5.05 4.05
CA ARG A 119 -6.08 -3.61 4.34
C ARG A 119 -6.68 -2.83 3.20
N ILE A 120 -7.56 -1.89 3.56
CA ILE A 120 -8.09 -0.88 2.65
C ILE A 120 -7.56 0.50 3.05
N GLN A 121 -7.15 1.28 2.06
CA GLN A 121 -6.83 2.70 2.22
C GLN A 121 -7.73 3.53 1.31
N LYS A 122 -8.56 4.39 1.90
CA LYS A 122 -9.39 5.36 1.18
C LYS A 122 -8.59 6.60 0.75
N HIS A 123 -8.89 7.13 -0.43
CA HIS A 123 -8.39 8.42 -0.95
C HIS A 123 -9.47 9.51 -0.96
#